data_AF-A0A9C6XUC9-F1
#
_entry.id   AF-A0A9C6XUC9-F1
#
_cell.length_a   1.000
_cell.length_b   1.000
_cell.length_c   1.000
_cell.angle_alpha   90.00
_cell.angle_beta   90.00
_cell.angle_gamma   90.00
#
_symmetry.space_group_name_H-M   'P 1'
#
loop_
_entity.id
_entity.type
_entity.pdbx_description
1 polymer ?
#
loop_
_entity_poly.entity_id
_entity_poly.type
_entity_poly.pdbx_seq_one_letter_code
_entity_poly.pdbx_strand_id
1 'polypeptide(L)'
;MGYLYYLGGSPCGEISLYAIYPGIANPFGKGLNDPTGQSYLFYDYVRVRNQLMAAADAKGHKFFWLFENTSHLKKDVQSTMSNLEPQGRKKLLQEYLGLVRIAQVPIAKTITTNRAGQKSSSGKLPVTYEGKEEYLFSRDIELLLGFPAGYTDYGGMSNSTRTALLVRSLSVDVVMEILSPLKDFFRRDN
;
A
#
# COMPACT_ATOMS: atom_id res chain seq x y z
N MET A 1 26.99 -20.27 2.74
CA MET A 1 25.63 -20.08 3.31
C MET A 1 24.94 -19.01 2.48
N GLY A 2 23.86 -19.36 1.79
CA GLY A 2 23.10 -18.43 0.94
C GLY A 2 21.94 -17.78 1.68
N TYR A 3 21.35 -16.75 1.05
CA TYR A 3 20.22 -15.99 1.58
C TYR A 3 19.11 -15.94 0.53
N LEU A 4 17.86 -16.02 0.96
CA LEU A 4 16.69 -15.88 0.11
C LEU A 4 15.70 -14.92 0.77
N TYR A 5 15.06 -14.09 -0.04
CA TYR A 5 14.04 -13.16 0.41
C TYR A 5 12.79 -13.23 -0.49
N TYR A 6 11.60 -13.17 0.12
CA TYR A 6 10.31 -13.23 -0.59
C TYR A 6 9.31 -12.19 -0.07
N LEU A 7 8.73 -11.43 -0.99
CA LEU A 7 7.78 -10.35 -0.73
C LEU A 7 6.44 -10.62 -1.42
N GLY A 8 5.35 -10.16 -0.81
CA GLY A 8 4.06 -10.14 -1.48
C GLY A 8 3.00 -9.36 -0.73
N GLY A 9 1.95 -8.98 -1.45
CA GLY A 9 0.71 -8.44 -0.92
C GLY A 9 -0.43 -8.88 -1.84
N SER A 10 -1.52 -9.38 -1.28
CA SER A 10 -2.69 -9.79 -2.07
C SER A 10 -3.66 -8.61 -2.24
N PRO A 11 -4.49 -8.60 -3.30
CA PRO A 11 -5.52 -7.58 -3.45
C PRO A 11 -6.46 -7.52 -2.24
N CYS A 12 -6.62 -6.33 -1.65
CA CYS A 12 -7.37 -6.14 -0.40
C CYS A 12 -8.85 -5.77 -0.60
N GLY A 13 -9.29 -5.56 -1.85
CA GLY A 13 -10.59 -4.95 -2.17
C GLY A 13 -11.82 -5.72 -1.69
N GLU A 14 -11.72 -7.05 -1.58
CA GLU A 14 -12.85 -7.92 -1.18
C GLU A 14 -12.82 -8.30 0.30
N ILE A 15 -11.73 -7.97 1.01
CA ILE A 15 -11.49 -8.31 2.42
C ILE A 15 -11.41 -7.07 3.33
N SER A 16 -11.30 -5.87 2.76
CA SER A 16 -11.35 -4.60 3.50
C SER A 16 -12.74 -4.32 4.08
N LEU A 17 -12.82 -3.71 5.27
CA LEU A 17 -14.05 -3.21 5.89
C LEU A 17 -14.77 -2.15 5.04
N TYR A 18 -14.04 -1.43 4.17
CA TYR A 18 -14.63 -0.52 3.20
C TYR A 18 -15.54 -1.24 2.19
N ALA A 19 -15.44 -2.56 2.06
CA ALA A 19 -16.36 -3.37 1.26
C ALA A 19 -17.77 -3.50 1.90
N ILE A 20 -17.95 -3.10 3.16
CA ILE A 20 -19.12 -3.43 3.99
C ILE A 20 -19.74 -2.19 4.67
N TYR A 21 -19.26 -0.98 4.37
CA TYR A 21 -19.81 0.23 4.98
C TYR A 21 -21.30 0.37 4.64
N PRO A 22 -22.19 0.62 5.62
CA PRO A 22 -23.61 0.79 5.36
C PRO A 22 -23.81 2.00 4.43
N GLY A 23 -24.31 1.75 3.21
CA GLY A 23 -24.49 2.73 2.14
C GLY A 23 -23.47 2.63 0.98
N ILE A 24 -22.39 1.88 1.14
CA ILE A 24 -21.44 1.50 0.07
C ILE A 24 -21.26 -0.02 0.17
N ALA A 25 -22.29 -0.77 -0.22
CA ALA A 25 -22.13 -2.20 -0.41
C ALA A 25 -21.11 -2.40 -1.55
N ASN A 26 -19.99 -3.08 -1.30
CA ASN A 26 -19.23 -3.69 -2.38
C ASN A 26 -19.96 -4.99 -2.74
N PRO A 27 -20.68 -5.07 -3.87
CA PRO A 27 -21.35 -6.30 -4.27
C PRO A 27 -20.38 -7.45 -4.58
N PHE A 28 -19.06 -7.20 -4.54
CA PHE A 28 -17.99 -8.16 -4.82
C PHE A 28 -17.22 -8.64 -3.57
N GLY A 29 -17.75 -8.44 -2.36
CA GLY A 29 -17.13 -8.88 -1.11
C GLY A 29 -17.12 -10.41 -0.92
N LYS A 30 -16.39 -11.13 -1.77
CA LYS A 30 -16.27 -12.60 -1.78
C LYS A 30 -15.52 -13.17 -0.56
N GLY A 31 -14.76 -12.33 0.14
CA GLY A 31 -13.98 -12.73 1.31
C GLY A 31 -12.71 -13.51 0.95
N LEU A 32 -11.96 -13.92 1.98
CA LEU A 32 -10.64 -14.55 1.80
C LEU A 32 -10.72 -15.95 1.18
N ASN A 33 -11.79 -16.69 1.46
CA ASN A 33 -11.89 -18.14 1.19
C ASN A 33 -12.61 -18.49 -0.11
N ASP A 34 -13.13 -17.50 -0.84
CA ASP A 34 -13.77 -17.74 -2.13
C ASP A 34 -12.68 -17.90 -3.21
N PRO A 35 -12.53 -19.07 -3.84
CA PRO A 35 -11.51 -19.34 -4.85
C PRO A 35 -11.67 -18.52 -6.13
N THR A 36 -12.82 -17.87 -6.32
CA THR A 36 -13.10 -16.97 -7.44
C THR A 36 -12.85 -15.50 -7.10
N GLY A 37 -12.43 -15.20 -5.87
CA GLY A 37 -12.05 -13.87 -5.41
C GLY A 37 -10.56 -13.59 -5.61
N GLN A 38 -10.22 -12.32 -5.85
CA GLN A 38 -8.82 -11.89 -5.94
C GLN A 38 -8.07 -12.02 -4.61
N SER A 39 -8.80 -11.94 -3.49
CA SER A 39 -8.22 -12.07 -2.15
C SER A 39 -7.68 -13.48 -1.88
N TYR A 40 -8.17 -14.48 -2.62
CA TYR A 40 -7.70 -15.87 -2.57
C TYR A 40 -6.21 -16.02 -2.92
N LEU A 41 -5.64 -15.05 -3.65
CA LEU A 41 -4.21 -15.00 -3.97
C LEU A 41 -3.31 -14.94 -2.72
N PHE A 42 -3.86 -14.64 -1.53
CA PHE A 42 -3.16 -14.87 -0.27
C PHE A 42 -2.69 -16.32 -0.11
N TYR A 43 -3.51 -17.30 -0.49
CA TYR A 43 -3.16 -18.71 -0.43
C TYR A 43 -2.06 -19.09 -1.42
N ASP A 44 -2.01 -18.42 -2.58
CA ASP A 44 -0.88 -18.58 -3.51
C ASP A 44 0.42 -18.03 -2.93
N TYR A 45 0.37 -16.87 -2.27
CA TYR A 45 1.53 -16.35 -1.54
C TYR A 45 2.03 -17.35 -0.50
N VAL A 46 1.12 -17.90 0.33
CA VAL A 46 1.44 -18.89 1.37
C VAL A 46 2.05 -20.16 0.76
N ARG A 47 1.46 -20.67 -0.34
CA ARG A 47 1.93 -21.86 -1.04
C ARG A 47 3.36 -21.69 -1.54
N VAL A 48 3.64 -20.59 -2.25
CA VAL A 48 4.98 -20.32 -2.79
C VAL A 48 5.98 -20.07 -1.67
N ARG A 49 5.62 -19.30 -0.64
CA ARG A 49 6.47 -19.08 0.54
C ARG A 49 6.89 -20.39 1.19
N ASN A 50 5.96 -21.33 1.39
CA ASN A 50 6.27 -22.61 2.02
C ASN A 50 7.21 -23.46 1.16
N GLN A 51 7.05 -23.45 -0.17
CA GLN A 51 7.96 -24.13 -1.09
C GLN A 51 9.37 -23.53 -1.05
N LEU A 52 9.48 -22.19 -1.04
CA LEU A 52 10.75 -21.49 -0.95
C LEU A 52 11.45 -21.72 0.39
N MET A 53 10.69 -21.75 1.48
CA MET A 53 11.20 -22.07 2.82
C MET A 53 11.82 -23.47 2.86
N ALA A 54 11.09 -24.49 2.38
CA ALA A 54 11.61 -25.86 2.32
C ALA A 54 12.86 -25.97 1.44
N ALA A 55 12.91 -25.25 0.31
CA ALA A 55 14.07 -25.22 -0.57
C ALA A 55 15.28 -24.51 0.05
N ALA A 56 15.06 -23.48 0.87
CA ALA A 56 16.11 -22.80 1.62
C ALA A 56 16.69 -23.71 2.72
N ASP A 57 15.81 -24.37 3.48
CA ASP A 57 16.19 -25.29 4.55
C ASP A 57 17.03 -26.45 4.02
N ALA A 58 16.62 -27.06 2.89
CA ALA A 58 17.35 -28.13 2.23
C ALA A 58 18.79 -27.74 1.80
N LYS A 59 19.06 -26.43 1.65
CA LYS A 59 20.37 -25.87 1.27
C LYS A 59 21.08 -25.22 2.45
N GLY A 60 20.51 -25.23 3.65
CA GLY A 60 21.02 -24.51 4.82
C GLY A 60 21.09 -22.99 4.60
N HIS A 61 20.17 -22.42 3.83
CA HIS A 61 20.09 -20.98 3.57
C HIS A 61 19.24 -20.28 4.62
N LYS A 62 19.54 -19.00 4.92
CA LYS A 62 18.60 -18.18 5.69
C LYS A 62 17.50 -17.66 4.77
N PHE A 63 16.25 -17.78 5.20
CA PHE A 63 15.08 -17.32 4.46
C PHE A 63 14.35 -16.22 5.22
N PHE A 64 14.15 -15.09 4.56
CA PHE A 64 13.38 -13.96 5.06
C PHE A 64 12.10 -13.83 4.22
N TRP A 65 10.98 -13.46 4.83
CA TRP A 65 9.74 -13.21 4.11
C TRP A 65 8.93 -12.08 4.75
N LEU A 66 8.18 -11.35 3.94
CA LEU A 66 7.24 -10.32 4.39
C LEU A 66 5.97 -10.39 3.54
N PHE A 67 4.82 -10.26 4.21
CA PHE A 67 3.51 -10.13 3.59
C PHE A 67 2.85 -8.84 4.07
N GLU A 68 2.27 -8.06 3.14
CA GLU A 68 1.52 -6.85 3.47
C GLU A 68 0.04 -6.98 3.08
N ASN A 69 -0.82 -6.37 3.90
CA ASN A 69 -2.21 -6.12 3.56
C ASN A 69 -2.73 -4.91 4.36
N THR A 70 -3.92 -4.42 4.01
CA THR A 70 -4.57 -3.34 4.72
C THR A 70 -4.83 -3.70 6.19
N SER A 71 -4.71 -2.73 7.10
CA SER A 71 -5.10 -2.91 8.50
C SER A 71 -6.61 -2.93 8.71
N HIS A 72 -7.39 -2.41 7.77
CA HIS A 72 -8.84 -2.30 7.88
C HIS A 72 -9.52 -3.55 7.30
N LEU A 73 -9.20 -4.73 7.81
CA LEU A 73 -9.81 -6.01 7.42
C LEU A 73 -10.97 -6.39 8.35
N LYS A 74 -11.85 -7.31 7.93
CA LYS A 74 -12.82 -7.91 8.87
C LYS A 74 -12.09 -8.62 10.02
N LYS A 75 -12.64 -8.64 11.24
CA LYS A 75 -11.97 -9.21 12.43
C LYS A 75 -11.59 -10.69 12.26
N ASP A 76 -12.41 -11.47 11.59
CA ASP A 76 -12.16 -12.88 11.23
C ASP A 76 -10.98 -13.02 10.25
N VAL A 77 -10.88 -12.10 9.29
CA VAL A 77 -9.73 -12.03 8.36
C VAL A 77 -8.48 -11.56 9.11
N GLN A 78 -8.57 -10.54 9.98
CA GLN A 78 -7.45 -10.10 10.82
C GLN A 78 -6.95 -11.20 11.74
N SER A 79 -7.84 -11.94 12.40
CA SER A 79 -7.45 -13.08 13.25
C SER A 79 -6.77 -14.18 12.44
N THR A 80 -7.11 -14.33 11.16
CA THR A 80 -6.45 -15.25 10.24
C THR A 80 -5.08 -14.73 9.77
N MET A 81 -4.91 -13.41 9.65
CA MET A 81 -3.72 -12.75 9.08
C MET A 81 -2.74 -12.16 10.12
N SER A 82 -3.07 -12.23 11.41
CA SER A 82 -2.31 -11.91 12.64
C SER A 82 -2.39 -10.49 13.23
N ASN A 83 -2.20 -10.45 14.57
CA ASN A 83 -2.38 -9.31 15.50
C ASN A 83 -1.17 -8.38 15.57
N LEU A 84 -1.28 -7.15 15.06
CA LEU A 84 -0.32 -6.06 15.34
C LEU A 84 -1.01 -4.68 15.29
N GLU A 85 -0.55 -3.77 16.16
CA GLU A 85 -0.94 -2.35 16.20
C GLU A 85 -0.01 -1.50 15.30
N PRO A 86 -0.51 -0.48 14.58
CA PRO A 86 0.31 0.36 13.73
C PRO A 86 1.11 1.39 14.55
N GLN A 87 2.44 1.37 14.43
CA GLN A 87 3.32 2.47 14.85
C GLN A 87 4.03 3.03 13.62
N GLY A 88 3.48 4.11 13.05
CA GLY A 88 4.04 4.78 11.88
C GLY A 88 4.23 6.28 12.11
N ARG A 89 5.30 6.83 11.55
CA ARG A 89 5.60 8.28 11.57
C ARG A 89 4.60 9.03 10.68
N LYS A 90 3.93 10.04 11.25
CA LYS A 90 2.99 10.90 10.51
C LYS A 90 3.78 11.95 9.72
N LYS A 91 3.56 12.04 8.41
CA LYS A 91 4.19 12.99 7.50
C LYS A 91 3.30 14.21 7.26
N LEU A 92 3.87 15.41 7.21
CA LEU A 92 3.12 16.64 6.94
C LEU A 92 2.84 16.78 5.44
N LEU A 93 1.57 16.93 5.05
CA LEU A 93 1.17 16.97 3.64
C LEU A 93 1.87 18.09 2.85
N GLN A 94 2.08 19.25 3.47
CA GLN A 94 2.67 20.42 2.82
C GLN A 94 4.08 20.16 2.26
N GLU A 95 4.85 19.26 2.86
CA GLU A 95 6.21 18.89 2.43
C GLU A 95 6.23 18.24 1.04
N TYR A 96 5.10 17.71 0.58
CA TYR A 96 4.97 16.95 -0.67
C TYR A 96 4.21 17.72 -1.75
N LEU A 97 3.84 18.98 -1.49
CA LEU A 97 3.17 19.85 -2.45
C LEU A 97 4.17 20.78 -3.15
N GLY A 98 3.86 21.17 -4.38
CA GLY A 98 4.61 22.24 -5.07
C GLY A 98 4.45 23.60 -4.38
N LEU A 99 5.40 24.51 -4.61
CA LEU A 99 5.55 25.81 -3.91
C LEU A 99 4.27 26.67 -3.84
N VAL A 100 3.38 26.53 -4.81
CA VAL A 100 2.15 27.33 -4.98
C VAL A 100 0.89 26.61 -4.50
N ARG A 101 1.01 25.40 -3.97
CA ARG A 101 -0.10 24.57 -3.51
C ARG A 101 -0.08 24.44 -2.00
N ILE A 102 -1.20 24.79 -1.37
CA ILE A 102 -1.30 24.93 0.08
C ILE A 102 -2.14 23.77 0.64
N ALA A 103 -1.59 23.03 1.59
CA ALA A 103 -2.30 21.94 2.27
C ALA A 103 -3.41 22.52 3.16
N GLN A 104 -4.63 22.00 3.01
CA GLN A 104 -5.75 22.33 3.90
C GLN A 104 -5.78 21.46 5.16
N VAL A 105 -5.02 20.37 5.16
CA VAL A 105 -4.89 19.45 6.29
C VAL A 105 -3.41 19.20 6.59
N PRO A 106 -3.03 19.07 7.87
CA PRO A 106 -1.63 18.84 8.22
C PRO A 106 -1.15 17.47 7.73
N ILE A 107 -2.02 16.45 7.71
CA ILE A 107 -1.69 15.08 7.31
C ILE A 107 -2.76 14.60 6.35
N ALA A 108 -2.34 13.99 5.24
CA ALA A 108 -3.25 13.38 4.29
C ALA A 108 -3.97 12.17 4.92
N LYS A 109 -5.26 12.02 4.61
CA LYS A 109 -5.95 10.74 4.84
C LYS A 109 -5.38 9.65 3.94
N THR A 110 -5.64 8.39 4.28
CA THR A 110 -5.34 7.24 3.41
C THR A 110 -5.93 7.48 2.02
N ILE A 111 -5.06 7.47 1.01
CA ILE A 111 -5.45 7.70 -0.38
C ILE A 111 -5.89 6.35 -0.96
N THR A 112 -7.10 6.31 -1.52
CA THR A 112 -7.64 5.10 -2.16
C THR A 112 -7.92 5.35 -3.64
N THR A 113 -8.35 4.32 -4.36
CA THR A 113 -8.74 4.44 -5.77
C THR A 113 -9.93 5.39 -5.97
N ASN A 114 -10.79 5.55 -4.95
CA ASN A 114 -11.86 6.52 -4.97
C ASN A 114 -11.35 7.89 -4.47
N ARG A 115 -11.22 8.86 -5.38
CA ARG A 115 -10.76 10.22 -5.07
C ARG A 115 -11.62 10.93 -4.03
N ALA A 116 -12.90 10.57 -3.89
CA ALA A 116 -13.77 11.14 -2.86
C ALA A 116 -13.25 10.88 -1.44
N GLY A 117 -12.45 9.83 -1.23
CA GLY A 117 -11.80 9.55 0.06
C GLY A 117 -10.83 10.64 0.54
N GLN A 118 -10.37 11.51 -0.36
CA GLN A 118 -9.52 12.65 -0.02
C GLN A 118 -10.29 13.80 0.65
N LYS A 119 -11.62 13.83 0.52
CA LYS A 119 -12.44 14.91 1.11
C LYS A 119 -12.43 14.84 2.64
N SER A 120 -12.48 16.01 3.26
CA SER A 120 -12.76 16.13 4.70
C SER A 120 -14.19 15.68 5.03
N SER A 121 -14.50 15.52 6.31
CA SER A 121 -15.89 15.28 6.77
C SER A 121 -16.85 16.40 6.34
N SER A 122 -16.32 17.63 6.20
CA SER A 122 -17.04 18.79 5.69
C SER A 122 -17.09 18.88 4.14
N GLY A 123 -16.56 17.89 3.42
CA GLY A 123 -16.57 17.85 1.95
C GLY A 123 -15.44 18.62 1.26
N LYS A 124 -14.66 19.42 2.00
CA LYS A 124 -13.52 20.19 1.48
C LYS A 124 -12.39 19.31 0.94
N LEU A 125 -11.70 19.78 -0.10
CA LEU A 125 -10.56 19.10 -0.71
C LEU A 125 -9.26 19.34 0.06
N PRO A 126 -8.26 18.45 -0.07
CA PRO A 126 -7.06 18.48 0.78
C PRO A 126 -6.08 19.61 0.46
N VAL A 127 -6.22 20.27 -0.70
CA VAL A 127 -5.29 21.29 -1.18
C VAL A 127 -6.05 22.51 -1.68
N THR A 128 -5.43 23.69 -1.59
CA THR A 128 -5.84 24.88 -2.34
C THR A 128 -4.75 25.23 -3.35
N TYR A 129 -5.15 25.52 -4.58
CA TYR A 129 -4.28 26.02 -5.65
C TYR A 129 -4.96 27.21 -6.33
N GLU A 130 -4.28 28.36 -6.36
CA GLU A 130 -4.82 29.60 -6.95
C GLU A 130 -6.22 29.98 -6.39
N GLY A 131 -6.40 29.80 -5.07
CA GLY A 131 -7.67 30.10 -4.39
C GLY A 131 -8.79 29.08 -4.63
N LYS A 132 -8.54 28.01 -5.39
CA LYS A 132 -9.49 26.92 -5.65
C LYS A 132 -9.14 25.66 -4.88
N GLU A 133 -10.14 25.01 -4.32
CA GLU A 133 -9.99 23.71 -3.68
C GLU A 133 -9.64 22.64 -4.71
N GLU A 134 -8.64 21.80 -4.42
CA GLU A 134 -8.20 20.74 -5.33
C GLU A 134 -7.79 19.42 -4.65
N TYR A 135 -7.93 18.34 -5.42
CA TYR A 135 -7.40 17.03 -5.06
C TYR A 135 -5.86 17.00 -5.13
N LEU A 136 -5.28 15.97 -4.54
CA LEU A 136 -3.88 15.63 -4.76
C LEU A 136 -3.66 15.22 -6.23
N PHE A 137 -2.60 15.77 -6.82
CA PHE A 137 -2.11 15.36 -8.13
C PHE A 137 -1.32 14.05 -8.00
N SER A 138 -1.21 13.30 -9.09
CA SER A 138 -0.45 12.04 -9.10
C SER A 138 1.00 12.25 -8.63
N ARG A 139 1.60 13.40 -8.93
CA ARG A 139 2.92 13.81 -8.43
C ARG A 139 2.98 13.98 -6.91
N ASP A 140 1.96 14.56 -6.28
CA ASP A 140 1.94 14.70 -4.82
C ASP A 140 1.87 13.32 -4.17
N ILE A 141 1.11 12.41 -4.78
CA ILE A 141 0.93 11.03 -4.30
C ILE A 141 2.24 10.24 -4.45
N GLU A 142 2.95 10.39 -5.57
CA GLU A 142 4.30 9.83 -5.76
C GLU A 142 5.21 10.24 -4.60
N LEU A 143 5.33 11.55 -4.37
CA LEU A 143 6.21 12.10 -3.34
C LEU A 143 5.78 11.69 -1.92
N LEU A 144 4.48 11.71 -1.62
CA LEU A 144 3.95 11.31 -0.32
C LEU A 144 4.29 9.86 0.01
N LEU A 145 4.22 8.97 -0.99
CA LEU A 145 4.57 7.56 -0.88
C LEU A 145 6.08 7.30 -0.91
N GLY A 146 6.90 8.32 -1.22
CA GLY A 146 8.36 8.23 -1.27
C GLY A 146 8.92 7.84 -2.66
N PHE A 147 8.09 7.85 -3.70
CA PHE A 147 8.55 7.67 -5.08
C PHE A 147 9.21 8.95 -5.63
N PRO A 148 10.17 8.82 -6.57
CA PRO A 148 10.65 9.95 -7.35
C PRO A 148 9.52 10.68 -8.09
N ALA A 149 9.65 11.99 -8.25
CA ALA A 149 8.69 12.76 -9.06
C ALA A 149 8.69 12.26 -10.51
N GLY A 150 7.51 11.96 -11.05
CA GLY A 150 7.35 11.43 -12.41
C GLY A 150 7.55 9.91 -12.51
N TYR A 151 7.68 9.18 -11.40
CA TYR A 151 7.91 7.72 -11.42
C TYR A 151 6.85 6.96 -12.22
N THR A 152 5.59 7.43 -12.23
CA THR A 152 4.50 6.80 -12.99
C THR A 152 4.21 7.50 -14.32
N ASP A 153 5.04 8.45 -14.75
CA ASP A 153 4.88 9.17 -16.01
C ASP A 153 5.43 8.38 -17.19
N TYR A 154 4.83 7.23 -17.45
CA TYR A 154 5.27 6.29 -18.49
C TYR A 154 4.09 5.76 -19.30
N GLY A 155 4.33 5.49 -20.58
CA GLY A 155 3.37 4.76 -21.44
C GLY A 155 2.05 5.49 -21.71
N GLY A 156 2.01 6.82 -21.59
CA GLY A 156 0.80 7.61 -21.88
C GLY A 156 -0.37 7.35 -20.93
N MET A 157 -0.11 6.85 -19.72
CA MET A 157 -1.15 6.54 -18.75
C MET A 157 -1.94 7.78 -18.32
N SER A 158 -3.27 7.65 -18.26
CA SER A 158 -4.13 8.69 -17.70
C SER A 158 -3.83 8.93 -16.21
N ASN A 159 -4.12 10.14 -15.72
CA ASN A 159 -3.94 10.48 -14.30
C ASN A 159 -4.73 9.55 -13.35
N SER A 160 -5.89 9.04 -13.76
CA SER A 160 -6.65 8.07 -12.95
C SER A 160 -5.94 6.72 -12.88
N THR A 161 -5.39 6.22 -13.99
CA THR A 161 -4.59 5.00 -14.04
C THR A 161 -3.35 5.11 -13.15
N ARG A 162 -2.61 6.23 -13.26
CA ARG A 162 -1.42 6.51 -12.44
C ARG A 162 -1.76 6.52 -10.95
N THR A 163 -2.80 7.27 -10.55
CA THR A 163 -3.26 7.28 -9.16
C THR A 163 -3.66 5.88 -8.70
N ALA A 164 -4.37 5.11 -9.52
CA ALA A 164 -4.81 3.77 -9.15
C ALA A 164 -3.66 2.77 -8.99
N LEU A 165 -2.52 2.99 -9.65
CA LEU A 165 -1.30 2.22 -9.47
C LEU A 165 -0.60 2.61 -8.15
N LEU A 166 -0.45 3.92 -7.91
CA LEU A 166 0.20 4.45 -6.70
C LEU A 166 -0.53 4.05 -5.42
N VAL A 167 -1.85 4.18 -5.36
CA VAL A 167 -2.64 3.86 -4.15
C VAL A 167 -2.68 2.37 -3.80
N ARG A 168 -2.22 1.51 -4.71
CA ARG A 168 -2.07 0.06 -4.48
C ARG A 168 -0.62 -0.35 -4.20
N SER A 169 0.31 0.61 -4.22
CA SER A 169 1.72 0.37 -3.95
C SER A 169 2.04 0.51 -2.46
N LEU A 170 3.16 -0.07 -2.06
CA LEU A 170 3.72 0.12 -0.73
C LEU A 170 4.38 1.49 -0.61
N SER A 171 4.33 2.09 0.59
CA SER A 171 5.15 3.27 0.87
C SER A 171 6.63 2.89 0.80
N VAL A 172 7.39 3.60 -0.04
CA VAL A 172 8.82 3.38 -0.26
C VAL A 172 9.57 3.51 1.06
N ASP A 173 9.30 4.55 1.86
CA ASP A 173 10.01 4.75 3.13
C ASP A 173 9.78 3.62 4.13
N VAL A 174 8.54 3.11 4.21
CA VAL A 174 8.20 1.96 5.08
C VAL A 174 8.94 0.71 4.62
N VAL A 175 8.94 0.44 3.32
CA VAL A 175 9.69 -0.70 2.75
C VAL A 175 11.18 -0.54 3.01
N MET A 176 11.75 0.65 2.78
CA MET A 176 13.17 0.91 3.01
C MET A 176 13.57 0.69 4.47
N GLU A 177 12.71 1.07 5.42
CA GLU A 177 12.94 0.85 6.86
C GLU A 177 12.86 -0.64 7.22
N ILE A 178 11.82 -1.35 6.78
CA ILE A 178 11.63 -2.79 6.99
C ILE A 178 12.78 -3.60 6.39
N LEU A 179 13.25 -3.24 5.19
CA LEU A 179 14.32 -3.94 4.50
C LEU A 179 15.72 -3.48 4.93
N SER A 180 15.84 -2.41 5.72
CA SER A 180 17.14 -1.87 6.12
C SER A 180 18.08 -2.89 6.78
N PRO A 181 17.62 -3.85 7.62
CA PRO A 181 18.51 -4.84 8.22
C PRO A 181 19.02 -5.89 7.22
N LEU A 182 18.38 -6.05 6.05
CA LEU A 182 18.84 -6.99 5.02
C LEU A 182 20.22 -6.61 4.46
N LYS A 183 20.63 -5.34 4.63
CA LYS A 183 21.96 -4.84 4.24
C LYS A 183 23.12 -5.58 4.92
N ASP A 184 22.87 -6.26 6.04
CA ASP A 184 23.89 -7.02 6.77
C ASP A 184 24.00 -8.48 6.28
N PHE A 185 23.05 -8.91 5.45
CA PHE A 185 22.96 -10.29 4.97
C PHE A 185 23.24 -10.43 3.47
N PHE A 186 22.96 -9.40 2.67
CA PHE A 186 23.13 -9.44 1.21
C PHE A 186 24.31 -8.58 0.73
N ARG A 187 24.92 -8.99 -0.39
CA ARG A 187 25.96 -8.20 -1.06
C ARG A 187 25.39 -6.86 -1.52
N ARG A 188 26.19 -5.81 -1.39
CA ARG A 188 25.91 -4.47 -1.92
C ARG A 188 26.82 -4.24 -3.11
N ASP A 189 26.24 -3.87 -4.24
CA ASP A 189 27.02 -3.34 -5.35
C ASP A 189 27.16 -1.82 -5.11
N ASN A 190 28.38 -1.31 -5.31
CA ASN A 190 28.72 0.11 -5.16
C ASN A 190 28.30 0.92 -6.39
#